data_AF-A0A2D8ESS6-F1
#
_entry.id   AF-A0A2D8ESS6-F1
#
_cell.length_a   1.000
_cell.length_b   1.000
_cell.length_c   1.000
_cell.angle_alpha   90.00
_cell.angle_beta   90.00
_cell.angle_gamma   90.00
#
_symmetry.space_group_name_H-M   'P 1'
#
loop_
_entity.id
_entity.type
_entity.pdbx_description
1 polymer ?
#
loop_
_entity_poly.entity_id
_entity_poly.type
_entity_poly.pdbx_seq_one_letter_code
_entity_poly.pdbx_strand_id
1 'polypeptide(L)'
;MADPKVGTGKKPKGSDRRLYTDENPKDTVRIKFATPSDARKTVAKVKKISKPFARKIQILTVGEQRAKVMGKTQVASIFKKGKESIRAGRKV
;
A
#
# COMPACT_ATOMS: atom_id res chain seq x y z
N MET A 1 -0.41 25.69 22.78
CA MET A 1 0.31 24.45 22.40
C MET A 1 0.55 24.52 20.90
N ALA A 2 1.80 24.39 20.44
CA ALA A 2 2.09 24.46 19.02
C ALA A 2 1.45 23.28 18.28
N ASP A 3 0.90 23.52 17.09
CA ASP A 3 0.38 22.44 16.25
C ASP A 3 1.51 21.47 15.90
N PRO A 4 1.25 20.15 15.92
CA PRO A 4 2.29 19.17 15.61
C PRO A 4 2.68 19.26 14.13
N LYS A 5 3.99 19.27 13.85
CA LYS A 5 4.54 19.30 12.48
C LYS A 5 4.22 18.04 11.67
N VAL A 6 3.81 16.96 12.33
CA VAL A 6 3.45 15.65 11.72
C VAL A 6 2.11 15.18 12.29
N GLY A 7 1.36 14.39 11.52
CA GLY A 7 0.08 13.84 11.97
C GLY A 7 0.23 13.03 13.26
N THR A 8 -0.42 13.48 14.32
CA THR A 8 -0.38 12.85 15.66
C THR A 8 -1.48 11.83 15.88
N GLY A 9 -2.41 11.66 14.93
CA GLY A 9 -3.62 10.84 15.07
C GLY A 9 -4.53 11.22 16.24
N LYS A 10 -4.29 12.39 16.85
CA LYS A 10 -5.07 12.93 17.97
C LYS A 10 -5.10 14.45 17.86
N LYS A 11 -6.31 15.01 17.91
CA LYS A 11 -6.56 16.45 17.98
C LYS A 11 -6.02 17.01 19.30
N PRO A 12 -5.06 17.96 19.30
CA PRO A 12 -4.66 18.69 20.50
C PRO A 12 -5.85 19.47 21.08
N LYS A 13 -5.99 19.51 22.40
CA LYS A 13 -7.00 20.35 23.07
C LYS A 13 -6.71 21.84 22.73
N GLY A 14 -7.71 22.53 22.18
CA GLY A 14 -7.62 23.96 21.84
C GLY A 14 -7.12 24.30 20.43
N SER A 15 -7.07 23.34 19.50
CA SER A 15 -6.72 23.61 18.08
C SER A 15 -7.98 23.54 17.18
N ASP A 16 -8.16 24.52 16.30
CA ASP A 16 -9.31 24.65 15.39
C ASP A 16 -9.13 23.90 14.06
N ARG A 17 -7.92 23.41 13.77
CA ARG A 17 -7.62 22.68 12.54
C ARG A 17 -8.30 21.31 12.55
N ARG A 18 -8.96 20.95 11.44
CA ARG A 18 -9.64 19.66 11.25
C ARG A 18 -8.72 18.56 10.68
N LEU A 19 -7.57 18.94 10.12
CA LEU A 19 -6.69 18.02 9.42
C LEU A 19 -5.65 17.41 10.37
N TYR A 20 -6.09 16.39 11.14
CA TYR A 20 -5.17 15.45 11.77
C TYR A 20 -5.21 14.18 10.93
N THR A 21 -4.10 13.84 10.31
CA THR A 21 -4.01 12.56 9.63
C THR A 21 -3.84 11.49 10.71
N ASP A 22 -4.87 10.65 10.88
CA ASP A 22 -4.82 9.35 11.58
C ASP A 22 -3.90 8.34 10.86
N GLU A 23 -3.12 8.79 9.88
CA GLU A 23 -2.17 7.94 9.18
C GLU A 23 -1.06 7.53 10.13
N ASN A 24 -1.08 6.28 10.59
CA ASN A 24 0.09 5.66 11.18
C ASN A 24 1.13 5.43 10.05
N PRO A 25 2.21 6.23 9.97
CA PRO A 25 3.15 6.16 8.85
C PRO A 25 3.87 4.80 8.77
N LYS A 26 3.86 4.00 9.86
CA LYS A 26 4.43 2.65 9.89
C LYS A 26 3.62 1.65 9.06
N ASP A 27 2.32 1.89 8.84
CA ASP A 27 1.44 1.00 8.08
C ASP A 27 1.20 1.42 6.63
N THR A 28 1.75 2.57 6.25
CA THR A 28 1.73 3.08 4.89
C THR A 28 2.76 2.38 4.03
N VAL A 29 2.31 1.72 2.95
CA VAL A 29 3.19 1.09 1.96
C VAL A 29 3.05 1.85 0.64
N ARG A 30 4.14 2.50 0.22
CA ARG A 30 4.19 3.18 -1.09
C ARG A 30 4.18 2.14 -2.23
N ILE A 31 3.21 2.26 -3.13
CA ILE A 31 2.98 1.41 -4.30
C ILE A 31 3.24 2.24 -5.55
N LYS A 32 4.15 1.79 -6.42
CA LYS A 32 4.34 2.39 -7.75
C LYS A 32 3.75 1.46 -8.81
N PHE A 33 2.94 2.02 -9.71
CA PHE A 33 2.25 1.26 -10.76
C PHE A 33 2.15 2.06 -12.08
N ALA A 34 3.02 3.06 -12.24
CA ALA A 34 3.07 3.88 -13.45
C ALA A 34 3.46 3.02 -14.66
N THR A 35 4.54 2.26 -14.54
CA THR A 35 5.07 1.35 -15.57
C THR A 35 5.03 -0.12 -15.15
N PRO A 36 5.16 -1.08 -16.08
CA PRO A 36 5.32 -2.50 -15.76
C PRO A 36 6.56 -2.77 -14.89
N SER A 37 7.64 -2.01 -15.09
CA SER A 37 8.87 -2.12 -14.28
C SER A 37 8.61 -1.72 -12.83
N ASP A 38 7.89 -0.62 -12.61
CA ASP A 38 7.49 -0.17 -11.28
C ASP A 38 6.60 -1.18 -10.57
N ALA A 39 5.67 -1.79 -11.30
CA ALA A 39 4.79 -2.82 -10.78
C ALA A 39 5.59 -4.04 -10.29
N ARG A 40 6.56 -4.51 -11.09
CA ARG A 40 7.47 -5.62 -10.71
C ARG A 40 8.28 -5.27 -9.46
N LYS A 41 8.85 -4.06 -9.40
CA LYS A 41 9.58 -3.57 -8.21
C LYS A 41 8.68 -3.52 -6.97
N THR A 42 7.44 -3.07 -7.13
CA THR A 42 6.47 -3.02 -6.04
C THR A 42 6.09 -4.41 -5.55
N VAL A 43 5.81 -5.37 -6.44
CA VAL A 43 5.56 -6.77 -6.07
C VAL A 43 6.75 -7.36 -5.32
N ALA A 44 7.98 -7.17 -5.83
CA ALA A 44 9.19 -7.66 -5.17
C ALA A 44 9.37 -7.08 -3.77
N LYS A 45 9.14 -5.76 -3.62
CA LYS A 45 9.14 -5.09 -2.32
C LYS A 45 8.12 -5.72 -1.36
N VAL A 46 6.86 -5.86 -1.79
CA VAL A 46 5.76 -6.39 -0.94
C VAL A 46 6.00 -7.85 -0.54
N LYS A 47 6.67 -8.66 -1.37
CA LYS A 47 7.07 -10.01 -0.96
C LYS A 47 8.06 -9.97 0.21
N LYS A 48 9.02 -9.02 0.19
CA LYS A 48 10.11 -8.89 1.17
C LYS A 48 9.72 -8.17 2.47
N ILE A 49 8.72 -7.29 2.49
CA ILE A 49 8.36 -6.55 3.72
C ILE A 49 7.89 -7.47 4.84
N SER A 50 8.21 -7.12 6.09
CA SER A 50 7.68 -7.78 7.29
C SER A 50 6.28 -7.26 7.61
N LYS A 51 5.30 -7.70 6.81
CA LYS A 51 3.86 -7.45 7.03
C LYS A 51 3.11 -8.79 6.97
N PRO A 52 1.97 -8.92 7.69
CA PRO A 52 1.17 -10.14 7.65
C PRO A 52 0.76 -10.51 6.22
N PHE A 53 0.55 -11.81 5.97
CA PHE A 53 0.10 -12.34 4.68
C PHE A 53 -1.12 -11.59 4.14
N ALA A 54 -2.16 -11.42 4.99
CA ALA A 54 -3.38 -10.72 4.61
C ALA A 54 -3.08 -9.29 4.13
N ARG A 55 -2.18 -8.58 4.83
CA ARG A 55 -1.78 -7.22 4.47
C ARG A 55 -1.03 -7.16 3.14
N LYS A 56 -0.14 -8.12 2.87
CA LYS A 56 0.54 -8.22 1.57
C LYS A 56 -0.47 -8.40 0.43
N ILE A 57 -1.47 -9.26 0.61
CA ILE A 57 -2.52 -9.50 -0.40
C ILE A 57 -3.40 -8.27 -0.61
N GLN A 58 -3.75 -7.54 0.45
CA GLN A 58 -4.50 -6.28 0.35
C GLN A 58 -3.76 -5.25 -0.50
N ILE A 59 -2.47 -5.02 -0.19
CA ILE A 59 -1.63 -4.05 -0.92
C ILE A 59 -1.60 -4.36 -2.42
N LEU A 60 -1.34 -5.62 -2.78
CA LEU A 60 -1.30 -6.02 -4.18
C LEU A 60 -2.67 -5.96 -4.87
N THR A 61 -3.77 -6.21 -4.13
CA THR A 61 -5.13 -6.09 -4.66
C THR A 61 -5.49 -4.65 -5.00
N VAL A 62 -5.13 -3.69 -4.14
CA VAL A 62 -5.33 -2.26 -4.42
C VAL A 62 -4.54 -1.84 -5.67
N GLY A 63 -3.29 -2.30 -5.80
CA GLY A 63 -2.48 -2.05 -7.00
C GLY A 63 -3.10 -2.61 -8.27
N GLU A 64 -3.62 -3.85 -8.21
CA GLU A 64 -4.32 -4.46 -9.34
C GLU A 64 -5.60 -3.70 -9.73
N GLN A 65 -6.45 -3.36 -8.77
CA GLN A 65 -7.71 -2.66 -9.03
C GLN A 65 -7.47 -1.29 -9.66
N ARG A 66 -6.54 -0.50 -9.10
CA ARG A 66 -6.18 0.82 -9.67
C ARG A 66 -5.65 0.68 -11.09
N ALA A 67 -4.81 -0.33 -11.35
CA ALA A 67 -4.30 -0.59 -12.69
C ALA A 67 -5.41 -0.98 -13.67
N LYS A 68 -6.41 -1.77 -13.24
CA LYS A 68 -7.59 -2.12 -14.06
C LYS A 68 -8.44 -0.90 -14.40
N VAL A 69 -8.77 -0.08 -13.40
CA VAL A 69 -9.55 1.15 -13.59
C VAL A 69 -8.85 2.09 -14.58
N MET A 70 -7.51 2.14 -14.54
CA MET A 70 -6.71 2.94 -15.46
C MET A 70 -6.41 2.26 -16.81
N GLY A 71 -7.01 1.10 -17.12
CA GLY A 71 -6.77 0.39 -18.38
C GLY A 71 -5.36 -0.22 -18.55
N LYS A 72 -4.54 -0.25 -17.49
CA LYS A 72 -3.17 -0.78 -17.52
C LYS A 72 -3.15 -2.30 -17.36
N THR A 73 -3.63 -3.01 -18.37
CA THR A 73 -3.81 -4.48 -18.37
C THR A 73 -2.54 -5.25 -17.98
N GLN A 74 -1.38 -4.88 -18.53
CA GLN A 74 -0.10 -5.53 -18.22
C GLN A 74 0.30 -5.33 -16.75
N VAL A 75 0.09 -4.13 -16.21
CA VAL A 75 0.39 -3.80 -14.81
C VAL A 75 -0.54 -4.58 -13.88
N ALA A 76 -1.84 -4.64 -14.19
CA ALA A 76 -2.80 -5.44 -13.43
C ALA A 76 -2.42 -6.93 -13.41
N SER A 77 -1.98 -7.49 -14.55
CA SER A 77 -1.51 -8.87 -14.66
C SER A 77 -0.29 -9.14 -13.77
N ILE A 78 0.66 -8.20 -13.69
CA ILE A 78 1.83 -8.31 -12.80
C ILE A 78 1.41 -8.37 -11.33
N PHE A 79 0.48 -7.51 -10.89
CA PHE A 79 -0.03 -7.55 -9.52
C PHE A 79 -0.80 -8.84 -9.23
N LYS A 80 -1.60 -9.33 -10.18
CA LYS A 80 -2.33 -10.60 -10.08
C LYS A 80 -1.36 -11.78 -9.86
N LYS A 81 -0.34 -11.93 -10.72
CA LYS A 81 0.73 -12.94 -10.58
C LYS A 81 1.49 -12.80 -9.26
N GLY A 82 1.72 -11.56 -8.82
CA GLY A 82 2.32 -11.27 -7.52
C GLY A 82 1.53 -11.88 -6.35
N LYS A 83 0.20 -11.76 -6.36
CA LYS A 83 -0.69 -12.34 -5.34
C LYS A 83 -0.66 -13.87 -5.37
N GLU A 84 -0.74 -14.45 -6.56
CA GLU A 84 -0.72 -15.90 -6.75
C GLU A 84 0.56 -16.51 -6.18
N SER A 85 1.72 -15.89 -6.42
CA SER A 85 2.99 -16.34 -5.86
C SER A 85 3.03 -16.28 -4.32
N ILE A 86 2.44 -15.25 -3.70
CA ILE A 86 2.36 -15.16 -2.23
C ILE A 86 1.39 -16.22 -1.68
N ARG A 87 0.26 -16.47 -2.36
CA ARG A 87 -0.70 -17.52 -1.99
C ARG A 87 -0.08 -18.92 -2.09
N ALA A 88 0.67 -19.19 -3.16
CA ALA A 88 1.34 -20.46 -3.38
C ALA A 88 2.37 -20.74 -2.28
N GLY A 89 3.19 -19.75 -1.90
CA GLY A 89 4.17 -19.90 -0.83
C GLY A 89 3.59 -20.10 0.58
N ARG A 90 2.25 -19.98 0.75
CA ARG A 90 1.56 -20.28 2.01
C ARG A 90 0.84 -21.64 2.00
N LYS A 91 0.67 -22.29 0.84
CA LYS A 91 0.02 -23.61 0.73
C LYS A 91 0.96 -24.77 1.13
N VAL A 92 1.88 -24.52 2.06
CA VAL A 92 2.79 -25.51 2.63
C VAL A 92 2.37 -25.76 4.06
#